data_AF-A0A9D2I9E9-F1
#
_entry.id   AF-A0A9D2I9E9-F1
#
_cell.length_a   1.000
_cell.length_b   1.000
_cell.length_c   1.000
_cell.angle_alpha   90.00
_cell.angle_beta   90.00
_cell.angle_gamma   90.00
#
_symmetry.space_group_name_H-M   'P 1'
#
loop_
_entity.id
_entity.type
_entity.pdbx_description
1 polymer ?
#
loop_
_entity_poly.entity_id
_entity_poly.type
_entity_poly.pdbx_seq_one_letter_code
_entity_poly.pdbx_strand_id
1 'polypeptide(L)'
;MEATYRLGNDMEAAFSRDFPHFYHRVRRLEDSVAAYFLTGNAHAFVRARLSRDGLPVFAAVSFEREAAERFERRVERALSKCGYATAAAQMPAPDFPVKIEAEFGGARGDFAFEFGGDEALAAFCSAVQAWAASAFRHRFSAGRGAASVKKARGKGDNT
;
A
#
# COMPACT_ATOMS: atom_id res chain seq x y z
N MET A 1 -19.51 -9.84 9.00
CA MET A 1 -19.38 -9.95 7.52
C MET A 1 -18.14 -9.17 7.06
N GLU A 2 -17.29 -9.72 6.20
CA GLU A 2 -16.13 -9.00 5.62
C GLU A 2 -16.62 -8.07 4.49
N ALA A 3 -16.18 -6.82 4.48
CA ALA A 3 -16.42 -5.85 3.42
C ALA A 3 -15.11 -5.57 2.68
N THR A 4 -15.18 -5.41 1.35
CA THR A 4 -14.03 -5.07 0.50
C THR A 4 -14.39 -3.89 -0.39
N TYR A 5 -13.55 -2.86 -0.36
CA TYR A 5 -13.68 -1.68 -1.21
C TYR A 5 -12.46 -1.56 -2.13
N ARG A 6 -12.70 -1.48 -3.43
CA ARG A 6 -11.68 -1.19 -4.43
C ARG A 6 -11.40 0.30 -4.46
N LEU A 7 -10.13 0.67 -4.49
CA LEU A 7 -9.68 2.06 -4.52
C LEU A 7 -9.33 2.44 -5.96
N GLY A 8 -9.57 3.69 -6.36
CA GLY A 8 -9.37 4.17 -7.72
C GLY A 8 -10.54 3.91 -8.68
N ASN A 9 -11.73 3.54 -8.16
CA ASN A 9 -12.95 3.36 -8.94
C ASN A 9 -14.20 3.84 -8.17
N ASP A 10 -15.40 3.58 -8.70
CA ASP A 10 -16.66 4.01 -8.10
C ASP A 10 -16.90 3.47 -6.68
N MET A 11 -16.26 2.35 -6.30
CA MET A 11 -16.36 1.82 -4.94
C MET A 11 -15.64 2.68 -3.92
N GLU A 12 -14.65 3.48 -4.33
CA GLU A 12 -13.99 4.43 -3.46
C GLU A 12 -14.96 5.51 -2.95
N ALA A 13 -15.83 5.99 -3.83
CA ALA A 13 -16.86 6.96 -3.45
C ALA A 13 -17.80 6.36 -2.39
N ALA A 14 -18.20 5.09 -2.56
CA ALA A 14 -18.98 4.37 -1.56
C ALA A 14 -18.20 4.20 -0.25
N PHE A 15 -16.91 3.85 -0.30
CA PHE A 15 -16.09 3.71 0.90
C PHE A 15 -15.98 5.02 1.69
N SER A 16 -15.68 6.12 0.98
CA SER A 16 -15.53 7.45 1.58
C SER A 16 -16.83 7.97 2.19
N ARG A 17 -17.99 7.57 1.63
CA ARG A 17 -19.31 7.92 2.15
C ARG A 17 -19.72 7.05 3.33
N ASP A 18 -19.55 5.74 3.21
CA ASP A 18 -20.05 4.77 4.19
C ASP A 18 -19.15 4.71 5.44
N PHE A 19 -17.85 5.01 5.29
CA PHE A 19 -16.82 4.94 6.34
C PHE A 19 -15.82 6.10 6.24
N PRO A 20 -16.26 7.36 6.41
CA PRO A 20 -15.43 8.55 6.11
C PRO A 20 -14.17 8.62 6.97
N HIS A 21 -14.26 8.38 8.28
CA HIS A 21 -13.12 8.53 9.16
C HIS A 21 -12.09 7.41 8.94
N PHE A 22 -12.58 6.19 8.71
CA PHE A 22 -11.73 5.06 8.42
C PHE A 22 -11.08 5.18 7.03
N TYR A 23 -11.81 5.66 6.02
CA TYR A 23 -11.28 6.00 4.71
C TYR A 23 -10.09 6.97 4.82
N HIS A 24 -10.23 8.05 5.59
CA HIS A 24 -9.13 9.01 5.80
C HIS A 24 -7.92 8.39 6.53
N ARG A 25 -8.13 7.45 7.45
CA ARG A 25 -7.04 6.70 8.09
C ARG A 25 -6.28 5.84 7.09
N VAL A 26 -6.99 5.14 6.20
CA VAL A 26 -6.38 4.35 5.11
C VAL A 26 -5.57 5.25 4.18
N ARG A 27 -6.10 6.42 3.78
CA ARG A 27 -5.37 7.35 2.92
C ARG A 27 -4.10 7.89 3.57
N ARG A 28 -4.16 8.18 4.87
CA ARG A 28 -2.97 8.59 5.62
C ARG A 28 -1.92 7.48 5.76
N LEU A 29 -2.37 6.23 5.83
CA LEU A 29 -1.49 5.06 5.78
C LEU A 29 -0.81 4.93 4.41
N GLU A 30 -1.55 5.12 3.32
CA GLU A 30 -0.99 5.14 1.95
C GLU A 30 0.06 6.26 1.79
N ASP A 31 -0.22 7.46 2.29
CA ASP A 31 0.74 8.57 2.26
C ASP A 31 2.01 8.27 3.08
N SER A 32 1.87 7.52 4.18
CA SER A 32 2.99 7.09 5.02
C SER A 32 3.86 6.06 4.30
N VAL A 33 3.25 5.11 3.58
CA VAL A 33 3.96 4.16 2.70
C VAL A 33 4.71 4.90 1.60
N ALA A 34 4.07 5.88 0.95
CA ALA A 34 4.70 6.71 -0.07
C ALA A 34 5.90 7.47 0.50
N ALA A 35 5.75 8.10 1.67
CA ALA A 35 6.85 8.80 2.34
C ALA A 35 8.01 7.86 2.67
N TYR A 36 7.74 6.69 3.25
CA TYR A 36 8.76 5.66 3.54
C TYR A 36 9.46 5.17 2.28
N PHE A 37 8.71 4.92 1.20
CA PHE A 37 9.28 4.46 -0.06
C PHE A 37 10.23 5.51 -0.67
N LEU A 38 9.88 6.79 -0.54
CA LEU A 38 10.69 7.91 -1.03
C LEU A 38 11.94 8.14 -0.16
N THR A 39 11.83 8.03 1.16
CA THR A 39 12.96 8.21 2.08
C THR A 39 13.90 7.00 2.10
N GLY A 40 13.36 5.79 2.03
CA GLY A 40 14.12 4.53 2.00
C GLY A 40 14.85 4.28 0.67
N ASN A 41 14.41 4.90 -0.43
CA ASN A 41 15.11 4.89 -1.72
C ASN A 41 16.02 6.11 -1.95
N ALA A 42 16.38 6.88 -0.91
CA ALA A 42 17.19 8.11 -1.02
C ALA A 42 18.64 7.93 -1.53
N HIS A 43 18.97 6.83 -2.20
CA HIS A 43 20.10 6.74 -3.13
C HIS A 43 19.69 6.99 -4.61
N ALA A 44 18.41 7.13 -4.91
CA ALA A 44 17.91 7.61 -6.19
C ALA A 44 17.62 9.11 -6.06
N PHE A 45 18.35 9.93 -6.84
CA PHE A 45 18.19 11.39 -6.90
C PHE A 45 16.72 11.83 -6.90
N VAL A 46 16.27 12.42 -5.79
CA VAL A 46 14.88 12.87 -5.62
C VAL A 46 14.69 14.19 -6.39
N ARG A 47 13.93 14.15 -7.50
CA ARG A 47 13.49 15.37 -8.19
C ARG A 47 12.34 16.02 -7.42
N ALA A 48 12.38 17.34 -7.26
CA ALA A 48 11.44 18.18 -6.49
C ALA A 48 9.98 18.22 -7.01
N ARG A 49 9.61 17.37 -7.97
CA ARG A 49 8.25 17.17 -8.47
C ARG A 49 8.04 15.67 -8.67
N LEU A 50 7.68 14.97 -7.62
CA LEU A 50 7.30 13.56 -7.70
C LEU A 50 5.85 13.49 -8.19
N SER A 51 5.62 12.85 -9.34
CA SER A 51 4.30 12.27 -9.61
C SER A 51 4.16 11.01 -8.74
N ARG A 52 2.92 10.62 -8.41
CA ARG A 52 2.65 9.33 -7.74
C ARG A 52 3.02 8.12 -8.62
N ASP A 53 3.45 8.36 -9.86
CA ASP A 53 3.85 7.32 -10.80
C ASP A 53 5.08 6.59 -10.28
N GLY A 54 4.94 5.27 -10.13
CA GLY A 54 6.02 4.43 -9.63
C GLY A 54 6.15 4.39 -8.11
N LEU A 55 5.09 4.74 -7.36
CA LEU A 55 4.96 4.43 -5.93
C LEU A 55 4.01 3.25 -5.72
N PRO A 56 4.15 2.48 -4.63
CA PRO A 56 3.13 1.53 -4.23
C PRO A 56 1.81 2.27 -3.94
N VAL A 57 0.71 1.81 -4.53
CA VAL A 57 -0.64 2.36 -4.32
C VAL A 57 -1.55 1.29 -3.76
N PHE A 58 -2.53 1.69 -2.95
CA PHE A 58 -3.52 0.73 -2.45
C PHE A 58 -4.63 0.53 -3.49
N ALA A 59 -4.84 -0.71 -3.89
CA ALA A 59 -5.84 -1.13 -4.89
C ALA A 59 -7.15 -1.62 -4.23
N ALA A 60 -7.08 -2.19 -3.03
CA ALA A 60 -8.27 -2.58 -2.27
C ALA A 60 -8.00 -2.57 -0.77
N VAL A 61 -9.08 -2.41 0.00
CA VAL A 61 -9.07 -2.57 1.45
C VAL A 61 -10.21 -3.47 1.87
N SER A 62 -9.90 -4.49 2.67
CA SER A 62 -10.86 -5.43 3.23
C SER A 62 -10.82 -5.41 4.76
N PHE A 63 -11.98 -5.45 5.40
CA PHE A 63 -12.12 -5.31 6.85
C PHE A 63 -13.45 -5.90 7.34
N GLU A 64 -13.55 -6.13 8.65
CA GLU A 64 -14.82 -6.52 9.27
C GLU A 64 -15.76 -5.31 9.32
N ARG A 65 -16.89 -5.37 8.59
CA ARG A 65 -17.83 -4.25 8.45
C ARG A 65 -18.34 -3.74 9.80
N GLU A 66 -18.76 -4.66 10.67
CA GLU A 66 -19.32 -4.32 11.98
C GLU A 66 -18.31 -3.62 12.88
N ALA A 67 -17.03 -4.02 12.80
CA ALA A 67 -15.95 -3.36 13.53
C ALA A 67 -15.71 -1.94 13.02
N ALA A 68 -15.71 -1.74 11.70
CA ALA A 68 -15.60 -0.41 11.11
C ALA A 68 -16.80 0.48 11.49
N GLU A 69 -18.02 -0.03 11.47
CA GLU A 69 -19.20 0.72 11.92
C GLU A 69 -19.13 1.09 13.41
N ARG A 70 -18.61 0.18 14.27
CA ARG A 70 -18.35 0.51 15.69
C ARG A 70 -17.31 1.62 15.81
N PHE A 71 -16.26 1.59 15.00
CA PHE A 71 -15.24 2.62 14.96
C PHE A 71 -15.79 3.98 14.54
N GLU A 72 -16.54 4.06 13.45
CA GLU A 72 -17.17 5.32 12.99
C GLU A 72 -18.03 5.93 14.11
N ARG A 73 -18.89 5.11 14.75
CA ARG A 73 -19.71 5.57 15.89
C ARG A 73 -18.87 6.06 17.08
N ARG A 74 -17.72 5.44 17.37
CA ARG A 74 -16.82 5.92 18.44
C ARG A 74 -16.21 7.27 18.09
N VAL A 75 -15.80 7.45 16.83
CA VAL A 75 -15.25 8.71 16.33
C VAL A 75 -16.29 9.83 16.40
N GLU A 76 -17.51 9.59 15.92
CA GLU A 76 -18.60 10.56 15.99
C GLU A 76 -18.95 10.96 17.44
N ARG A 77 -18.90 9.99 18.37
CA ARG A 77 -19.06 10.26 19.81
C ARG A 77 -17.92 11.09 20.38
N ALA A 78 -16.69 10.92 19.90
CA ALA A 78 -15.56 11.74 20.34
C ALA A 78 -15.69 13.18 19.80
N LEU A 79 -16.02 13.32 18.51
CA LEU A 79 -16.22 14.62 17.85
C LEU A 79 -17.41 15.41 18.42
N SER A 80 -18.46 14.74 18.88
CA SER A 80 -19.59 15.41 19.53
C SER A 80 -19.32 15.86 20.96
N LYS A 81 -18.34 15.23 21.65
CA LYS A 81 -17.97 15.56 23.04
C LYS A 81 -16.86 16.61 23.12
N CYS A 82 -15.96 16.63 22.15
CA CYS A 82 -14.79 17.50 22.11
C CYS A 82 -14.79 18.23 20.77
N GLY A 83 -14.57 19.55 20.75
CA GLY A 83 -14.38 20.28 19.49
C GLY A 83 -13.28 19.65 18.61
N TYR A 84 -13.35 19.89 17.30
CA TYR A 84 -12.50 19.23 16.30
C TYR A 84 -11.00 19.21 16.63
N ALA A 85 -10.46 20.31 17.17
CA ALA A 85 -9.04 20.43 17.53
C ALA A 85 -8.62 19.42 18.62
N THR A 86 -9.45 19.20 19.64
CA THR A 86 -9.18 18.25 20.72
C THR A 86 -9.47 16.82 20.27
N ALA A 87 -10.55 16.64 19.51
CA ALA A 87 -10.91 15.34 18.96
C ALA A 87 -9.81 14.81 18.03
N ALA A 88 -9.22 15.65 17.16
CA ALA A 88 -8.15 15.27 16.24
C ALA A 88 -6.93 14.67 16.96
N ALA A 89 -6.54 15.23 18.11
CA ALA A 89 -5.44 14.72 18.93
C ALA A 89 -5.78 13.42 19.69
N GLN A 90 -7.08 13.15 19.90
CA GLN A 90 -7.60 12.04 20.71
C GLN A 90 -8.42 11.05 19.88
N MET A 91 -8.31 11.09 18.54
CA MET A 91 -9.07 10.22 17.67
C MET A 91 -8.71 8.77 17.98
N PRO A 92 -9.71 7.91 18.26
CA PRO A 92 -9.42 6.50 18.47
C PRO A 92 -8.72 5.93 17.23
N ALA A 93 -7.83 4.97 17.45
CA ALA A 93 -7.33 4.13 16.39
C ALA A 93 -8.37 3.03 16.08
N PRO A 94 -8.46 2.56 14.83
CA PRO A 94 -9.13 1.31 14.52
C PRO A 94 -8.52 0.18 15.37
N ASP A 95 -9.36 -0.63 16.02
CA ASP A 95 -8.95 -1.76 16.86
C ASP A 95 -9.23 -3.11 16.19
N PHE A 96 -9.27 -3.10 14.87
CA PHE A 96 -9.55 -4.27 14.05
C PHE A 96 -8.51 -4.37 12.93
N PRO A 97 -8.15 -5.61 12.52
CA PRO A 97 -7.22 -5.82 11.43
C PRO A 97 -7.83 -5.41 10.09
N VAL A 98 -6.99 -4.90 9.21
CA VAL A 98 -7.35 -4.55 7.83
C VAL A 98 -6.42 -5.27 6.88
N LYS A 99 -6.97 -5.74 5.76
CA LYS A 99 -6.19 -6.29 4.66
C LYS A 99 -6.10 -5.24 3.57
N ILE A 100 -4.90 -5.01 3.07
CA ILE A 100 -4.60 -4.01 2.05
C ILE A 100 -3.97 -4.74 0.87
N GLU A 101 -4.64 -4.65 -0.28
CA GLU A 101 -4.07 -5.06 -1.55
C GLU A 101 -3.33 -3.85 -2.11
N ALA A 102 -2.01 -3.96 -2.28
CA ALA A 102 -1.17 -2.93 -2.88
C ALA A 102 -0.75 -3.32 -4.29
N GLU A 103 -0.60 -2.33 -5.17
CA GLU A 103 -0.11 -2.49 -6.54
C GLU A 103 1.17 -1.68 -6.76
N PHE A 104 2.14 -2.29 -7.44
CA PHE A 104 3.40 -1.65 -7.81
C PHE A 104 3.95 -2.25 -9.10
N GLY A 105 4.10 -1.41 -10.13
CA GLY A 105 4.72 -1.82 -11.40
C GLY A 105 4.05 -3.00 -12.11
N GLY A 106 2.74 -3.20 -11.89
CA GLY A 106 1.95 -4.31 -12.41
C GLY A 106 1.90 -5.56 -11.50
N ALA A 107 2.65 -5.58 -10.39
CA ALA A 107 2.57 -6.63 -9.38
C ALA A 107 1.56 -6.26 -8.29
N ARG A 108 0.90 -7.26 -7.70
CA ARG A 108 0.00 -7.12 -6.54
C ARG A 108 0.55 -7.84 -5.32
N GLY A 109 0.28 -7.30 -4.14
CA GLY A 109 0.68 -7.86 -2.86
C GLY A 109 -0.36 -7.59 -1.79
N ASP A 110 -0.61 -8.58 -0.94
CA ASP A 110 -1.56 -8.50 0.15
C ASP A 110 -0.83 -8.29 1.49
N PHE A 111 -1.30 -7.32 2.26
CA PHE A 111 -0.70 -6.95 3.54
C PHE A 111 -1.78 -6.86 4.61
N ALA A 112 -1.55 -7.51 5.75
CA ALA A 112 -2.35 -7.27 6.94
C ALA A 112 -1.77 -6.07 7.70
N PHE A 113 -2.64 -5.20 8.20
CA PHE A 113 -2.27 -4.09 9.05
C PHE A 113 -3.20 -4.02 10.26
N GLU A 114 -2.60 -3.82 11.42
CA GLU A 114 -3.32 -3.48 12.65
C GLU A 114 -2.91 -2.06 13.01
N PHE A 115 -3.89 -1.19 13.19
CA PHE A 115 -3.63 0.20 13.54
C PHE A 115 -3.11 0.26 14.99
N GLY A 116 -1.78 0.24 15.11
CA GLY A 116 -1.05 0.36 16.36
C GLY A 116 -0.25 1.66 16.48
N GLY A 117 0.76 1.64 17.33
CA GLY A 117 1.73 2.73 17.45
C GLY A 117 2.70 2.80 16.27
N ASP A 118 3.65 3.74 16.36
CA ASP A 118 4.60 4.05 15.28
C ASP A 118 5.43 2.83 14.82
N GLU A 119 5.70 1.87 15.71
CA GLU A 119 6.43 0.64 15.39
C GLU A 119 5.65 -0.24 14.39
N ALA A 120 4.34 -0.42 14.59
CA ALA A 120 3.50 -1.20 13.67
C ALA A 120 3.41 -0.52 12.30
N LEU A 121 3.32 0.81 12.27
CA LEU A 121 3.34 1.60 11.05
C LEU A 121 4.68 1.43 10.30
N ALA A 122 5.80 1.56 11.01
CA ALA A 122 7.14 1.41 10.42
C ALA A 122 7.36 -0.01 9.87
N ALA A 123 6.92 -1.05 10.59
CA ALA A 123 7.01 -2.43 10.17
C ALA A 123 6.19 -2.69 8.89
N PHE A 124 4.95 -2.19 8.85
CA PHE A 124 4.08 -2.28 7.68
C PHE A 124 4.68 -1.58 6.46
N CYS A 125 5.12 -0.32 6.62
CA CYS A 125 5.75 0.44 5.55
C CYS A 125 7.01 -0.27 5.01
N SER A 126 7.83 -0.82 5.91
CA SER A 126 9.04 -1.57 5.55
C SER A 126 8.70 -2.84 4.76
N ALA A 127 7.64 -3.56 5.14
CA ALA A 127 7.18 -4.75 4.44
C ALA A 127 6.71 -4.43 3.00
N VAL A 128 5.91 -3.37 2.84
CA VAL A 128 5.46 -2.92 1.50
C VAL A 128 6.65 -2.47 0.66
N GLN A 129 7.60 -1.74 1.24
CA GLN A 129 8.81 -1.32 0.53
C GLN A 129 9.67 -2.51 0.09
N ALA A 130 9.90 -3.48 0.97
CA ALA A 130 10.68 -4.68 0.65
C ALA A 130 10.03 -5.50 -0.47
N TRP A 131 8.70 -5.64 -0.42
CA TRP A 131 7.93 -6.27 -1.49
C TRP A 131 8.06 -5.52 -2.82
N ALA A 132 7.86 -4.19 -2.82
CA ALA A 132 7.96 -3.38 -4.02
C ALA A 132 9.38 -3.41 -4.62
N ALA A 133 10.42 -3.42 -3.78
CA ALA A 133 11.81 -3.60 -4.21
C ALA A 133 12.04 -4.97 -4.86
N SER A 134 11.44 -6.04 -4.31
CA SER A 134 11.46 -7.38 -4.91
C SER A 134 10.77 -7.39 -6.28
N ALA A 135 9.54 -6.86 -6.35
CA ALA A 135 8.78 -6.76 -7.60
C ALA A 135 9.52 -5.99 -8.69
N PHE A 136 10.20 -4.89 -8.32
CA PHE A 136 11.05 -4.13 -9.24
C PHE A 136 12.21 -4.96 -9.79
N ARG A 137 12.94 -5.69 -8.94
CA ARG A 137 14.09 -6.52 -9.36
C ARG A 137 13.66 -7.61 -10.35
N HIS A 138 12.54 -8.28 -10.07
CA HIS A 138 12.03 -9.36 -10.93
C HIS A 138 11.58 -8.87 -12.31
N ARG A 139 11.22 -7.59 -12.45
CA ARG A 139 10.90 -6.96 -13.74
C ARG A 139 12.08 -6.95 -14.73
N PHE A 140 13.32 -6.97 -14.24
CA PHE A 140 14.53 -7.01 -15.07
C PHE A 140 15.15 -8.41 -15.20
N SER A 141 14.77 -9.36 -14.34
CA SER A 141 15.27 -10.74 -14.38
C SER A 141 14.64 -11.56 -15.52
N ALA A 142 13.38 -11.29 -15.90
CA ALA A 142 12.71 -11.99 -16.99
C ALA A 142 13.32 -11.70 -18.39
N GLY A 143 14.10 -10.62 -18.54
CA GLY A 143 14.74 -10.23 -19.80
C GLY A 143 16.15 -10.82 -20.03
N ARG A 144 16.79 -11.45 -19.04
CA ARG A 144 18.17 -11.96 -19.17
C ARG A 144 18.27 -13.47 -19.43
N GLY A 145 17.14 -14.18 -19.53
CA GLY A 145 17.11 -15.62 -19.79
C GLY A 145 17.01 -16.04 -21.27
N ALA A 146 16.70 -15.10 -22.19
CA ALA A 146 16.43 -15.40 -23.60
C ALA A 146 17.62 -15.16 -24.55
N ALA A 147 18.85 -15.16 -24.02
CA ALA A 147 20.07 -15.04 -24.83
C ALA A 147 21.07 -16.17 -24.50
N SER A 148 20.61 -17.42 -24.61
CA SER A 148 21.50 -18.58 -24.55
C SER A 148 21.57 -19.29 -25.90
N VAL A 149 22.67 -19.01 -26.60
CA VAL A 149 23.52 -19.98 -27.32
C VAL A 149 22.88 -20.72 -28.52
N LYS A 150 22.92 -20.09 -29.70
CA LYS A 150 23.21 -20.84 -30.95
C LYS A 150 24.70 -20.70 -31.27
N LYS A 151 25.54 -21.48 -30.57
CA LYS A 151 26.94 -21.64 -30.98
C LYS A 151 26.95 -22.63 -32.14
N ALA A 152 27.25 -22.10 -33.32
CA ALA A 152 27.41 -22.83 -34.57
C ALA A 152 28.37 -24.02 -34.39
N ARG A 153 27.91 -25.22 -34.72
CA ARG A 153 28.76 -26.40 -34.86
C ARG A 153 29.17 -26.50 -36.33
N GLY A 154 30.23 -25.77 -36.68
CA GLY A 154 30.94 -26.00 -37.94
C GLY A 154 31.64 -27.34 -37.87
N LYS A 155 31.21 -28.30 -38.70
CA LYS A 155 31.92 -29.55 -38.94
C LYS A 155 32.69 -29.36 -40.24
N GLY A 156 33.94 -28.95 -40.13
CA GLY A 156 34.90 -29.03 -41.23
C GLY A 156 35.53 -30.41 -41.18
N ASP A 157 35.15 -31.26 -42.13
CA ASP A 157 35.93 -32.46 -42.48
C ASP A 157 37.00 -31.98 -43.48
N ASN A 158 38.27 -32.09 -43.09
CA ASN A 158 39.40 -31.89 -43.98
C ASN A 158 40.15 -33.22 -44.05
N THR A 159 40.18 -33.78 -45.26
CA THR A 159 41.16 -34.70 -45.88
C THR A 159 41.98 -35.61 -44.98
#